data_AF-A0A7C2GGH0-F1
#
_entry.id   AF-A0A7C2GGH0-F1
#
_cell.length_a   1.000
_cell.length_b   1.000
_cell.length_c   1.000
_cell.angle_alpha   90.00
_cell.angle_beta   90.00
_cell.angle_gamma   90.00
#
_symmetry.space_group_name_H-M   'P 1'
#
loop_
_entity.id
_entity.type
_entity.pdbx_description
1 polymer ?
#
loop_
_entity_poly.entity_id
_entity_poly.type
_entity_poly.pdbx_seq_one_letter_code
_entity_poly.pdbx_strand_id
1 'polypeptide(L)' 'AAIPNGLTVEYMPWSFGLFKNPPRLVDGELEVPSGPGLGLELDEGRIARHRI' A
#
# COMPACT_ATOMS: atom_id res chain seq x y z
N ALA A 1 1.41 2.94 11.28
CA ALA A 1 2.10 2.53 12.52
C ALA A 1 1.21 2.84 13.71
N ALA A 2 0.82 1.83 14.50
CA ALA A 2 -0.12 2.03 15.61
C ALA A 2 0.27 1.27 16.89
N ILE A 3 1.15 0.27 16.78
CA ILE A 3 1.62 -0.53 17.91
C ILE A 3 3.01 -0.04 18.30
N PRO A 4 3.27 0.31 19.58
CA PRO A 4 4.58 0.84 20.02
C PRO A 4 5.77 -0.07 19.71
N ASN A 5 5.53 -1.39 19.63
CA ASN A 5 6.55 -2.39 19.35
C ASN A 5 6.47 -2.95 17.91
N GLY A 6 5.63 -2.36 17.05
CA GLY A 6 5.47 -2.75 15.65
C GLY A 6 6.54 -2.10 14.77
N LEU A 7 7.80 -2.52 14.95
CA LEU A 7 8.98 -1.86 14.36
C LEU A 7 9.24 -2.22 12.90
N THR A 8 8.72 -3.35 12.42
CA THR A 8 8.97 -3.86 11.07
C THR A 8 7.68 -4.36 10.44
N VAL A 9 7.67 -4.39 9.11
CA VAL A 9 6.57 -4.92 8.31
C VAL A 9 7.16 -5.63 7.10
N GLU A 10 6.52 -6.71 6.69
CA GLU A 10 6.92 -7.45 5.50
C GLU A 10 6.68 -6.63 4.23
N TYR A 11 7.68 -6.57 3.36
CA TYR A 11 7.57 -5.91 2.05
C TYR A 11 7.28 -6.94 0.95
N MET A 12 6.02 -7.00 0.51
CA MET A 12 5.58 -7.85 -0.61
C MET A 12 4.87 -7.00 -1.68
N PRO A 13 5.51 -6.68 -2.82
CA PRO A 13 4.96 -5.76 -3.82
C PRO A 13 3.93 -6.39 -4.76
N TRP A 14 3.52 -7.65 -4.54
CA TRP A 14 2.68 -8.41 -5.47
C TRP A 14 1.35 -7.72 -5.78
N SER A 15 0.73 -7.09 -4.78
CA SER A 15 -0.56 -6.41 -4.91
C SER A 15 -0.45 -4.93 -5.30
N PHE A 16 0.75 -4.36 -5.37
CA PHE A 16 0.92 -2.91 -5.55
C PHE A 16 0.36 -2.42 -6.89
N GLY A 17 0.38 -3.29 -7.92
CA GLY A 17 -0.19 -2.99 -9.23
C GLY A 17 -1.72 -2.84 -9.27
N LEU A 18 -2.41 -3.05 -8.14
CA LEU A 18 -3.85 -2.82 -7.98
C LEU A 18 -4.18 -1.39 -7.54
N PHE A 19 -3.19 -0.60 -7.11
CA PHE A 19 -3.39 0.74 -6.55
C PHE A 19 -2.75 1.81 -7.44
N LYS A 20 -3.34 3.00 -7.48
CA LYS A 20 -2.76 4.17 -8.16
C LYS A 20 -1.60 4.78 -7.36
N ASN A 21 -1.64 4.62 -6.04
CA ASN A 21 -0.69 5.20 -5.09
C ASN A 21 -0.22 4.15 -4.06
N PRO A 22 0.50 3.10 -4.48
CA PRO A 22 1.02 2.09 -3.56
C PRO A 22 2.02 2.69 -2.56
N PRO A 23 2.19 2.07 -1.37
CA PRO A 23 3.16 2.52 -0.37
C PRO A 23 4.58 2.57 -0.95
N ARG A 24 5.30 3.65 -0.63
CA ARG A 24 6.68 3.87 -1.09
C ARG A 24 7.68 3.40 -0.04
N LEU A 25 8.73 2.72 -0.50
CA LEU A 25 9.91 2.44 0.31
C LEU A 25 10.91 3.59 0.13
N VAL A 26 11.21 4.30 1.22
CA VAL A 26 12.14 5.43 1.26
C VAL A 26 13.12 5.19 2.41
N ASP A 27 14.41 5.13 2.11
CA ASP A 27 15.48 4.90 3.09
C ASP A 27 15.28 3.66 3.99
N GLY A 28 14.65 2.61 3.43
CA GLY A 28 14.37 1.36 4.15
C GLY A 28 13.08 1.39 4.99
N GLU A 29 12.35 2.50 4.99
CA GLU A 29 11.07 2.66 5.68
C GLU A 29 9.90 2.74 4.69
N LEU A 30 8.75 2.16 5.07
CA LEU A 30 7.51 2.36 4.32
C LEU A 30 6.84 3.67 4.76
N GLU A 31 6.67 4.57 3.81
CA GLU A 31 5.97 5.84 4.02
C GLU A 31 4.51 5.59 4.41
N VAL A 32 4.06 6.21 5.50
CA VAL A 32 2.67 6.13 5.95
C VAL A 32 1.83 7.14 5.16
N PRO A 33 0.81 6.70 4.41
CA PRO A 33 -0.04 7.61 3.64
C PRO A 33 -0.75 8.63 4.53
N SER A 34 -0.85 9.88 4.06
CA SER A 34 -1.55 10.98 4.76
C SER A 34 -3.04 11.09 4.42
N GLY A 35 -3.54 10.26 3.50
CA GLY A 35 -4.95 10.24 3.09
C GLY A 35 -5.87 9.57 4.11
N PRO A 36 -7.20 9.71 3.97
CA PRO A 36 -8.15 9.08 4.87
C PRO A 36 -8.10 7.55 4.80
N GLY A 37 -8.41 6.88 5.92
CA GLY A 37 -8.44 5.42 6.00
C GLY A 37 -7.06 4.80 5.77
N LEU A 38 -6.96 3.92 4.78
CA LEU A 38 -5.67 3.33 4.36
C LEU A 38 -4.83 4.28 3.50
N GLY A 39 -5.41 5.39 3.02
CA GLY A 39 -4.76 6.32 2.10
C GLY A 39 -4.37 5.72 0.75
N LEU A 40 -5.04 4.65 0.32
CA LEU A 40 -4.85 3.97 -0.96
C LEU A 40 -6.06 4.15 -1.88
N GLU A 41 -5.81 4.28 -3.18
CA GLU A 41 -6.81 4.37 -4.24
C GLU A 41 -6.64 3.18 -5.19
N LEU A 42 -7.74 2.46 -5.46
CA LEU A 42 -7.75 1.35 -6.40
C LEU A 42 -7.64 1.84 -7.85
N ASP A 43 -6.89 1.10 -8.65
CA ASP A 43 -6.91 1.25 -10.10
C ASP A 43 -8.05 0.39 -10.67
N GLU A 44 -9.20 1.02 -10.89
CA GLU A 44 -10.40 0.37 -11.45
C GLU A 44 -10.14 -0.37 -12.77
N GLY A 45 -9.23 0.13 -13.62
CA GLY A 45 -8.86 -0.55 -14.86
C GLY A 45 -8.10 -1.85 -14.61
N ARG A 46 -7.24 -1.87 -13.58
CA ARG A 46 -6.53 -3.08 -13.14
C ARG A 46 -7.46 -4.05 -12.43
N ILE A 47 -8.38 -3.56 -11.62
CA ILE A 47 -9.38 -4.40 -10.93
C ILE A 47 -10.30 -5.08 -11.94
N ALA A 48 -10.80 -4.36 -12.94
CA ALA A 48 -11.67 -4.92 -13.97
C ALA A 48 -11.04 -6.12 -14.69
N ARG A 49 -9.72 -6.11 -14.91
CA ARG A 49 -8.99 -7.24 -15.53
C ARG A 49 -9.00 -8.52 -14.70
N HIS A 50 -9.14 -8.43 -13.38
CA HIS A 50 -9.01 -9.57 -12.46
C HIS A 50 -10.35 -9.96 -11.80
N ARG A 51 -11.46 -9.34 -12.24
CA ARG A 51 -12.80 -9.66 -11.75
C ARG A 51 -13.27 -11.00 -12.32
N ILE A 52 -13.76 -11.87 -11.45
CA ILE A 52 -14.38 -13.17 -11.80
C ILE A 52 -15.87 -12.94 -12.05
#